data_AF-A0A4S8JE20-F1
#
_entry.id   AF-A0A4S8JE20-F1
#
_cell.length_a   1.000
_cell.length_b   1.000
_cell.length_c   1.000
_cell.angle_alpha   90.00
_cell.angle_beta   90.00
_cell.angle_gamma   90.00
#
_symmetry.space_group_name_H-M   'P 1'
#
loop_
_entity.id
_entity.type
_entity.pdbx_description
1 polymer ?
#
loop_
_entity_poly.entity_id
_entity_poly.type
_entity_poly.pdbx_seq_one_letter_code
_entity_poly.pdbx_strand_id
1 'polypeptide(L)' 'MQFNLLSWETLTVVKGYYGPLGNDGIDVVLSLTFVTDGGDTYGPFGRESGTPFCFNIRNGVHFWGFHGYS' A
#
# COMPACT_ATOMS: atom_id res chain seq x y z
N MET A 1 -12.06 3.51 7.08
CA MET A 1 -11.35 4.61 6.39
C MET A 1 -11.35 4.27 4.91
N GLN A 2 -11.56 5.26 4.04
CA GLN A 2 -11.67 5.06 2.59
C GLN A 2 -10.90 6.20 1.92
N PHE A 3 -10.22 5.89 0.81
CA PHE A 3 -9.75 6.89 -0.15
C PHE A 3 -10.44 6.64 -1.48
N ASN A 4 -10.61 7.69 -2.26
CA ASN A 4 -11.25 7.62 -3.57
C ASN A 4 -10.27 8.17 -4.60
N LEU A 5 -10.10 7.43 -5.68
CA LEU A 5 -9.36 7.87 -6.85
C LEU A 5 -10.32 8.54 -7.83
N LEU A 6 -9.86 9.59 -8.47
CA LEU A 6 -10.52 10.14 -9.65
C LEU A 6 -10.42 9.14 -10.80
N SER A 7 -11.30 9.28 -11.80
CA SER A 7 -11.35 8.35 -12.94
C SER A 7 -10.07 8.30 -13.79
N TRP A 8 -9.20 9.31 -13.66
CA TRP A 8 -7.94 9.44 -14.39
C TRP A 8 -6.70 9.17 -13.52
N GLU A 9 -6.87 9.04 -12.20
CA GLU A 9 -5.76 8.76 -11.29
C GLU A 9 -5.43 7.27 -11.30
N THR A 10 -4.13 6.97 -11.31
CA THR A 10 -3.64 5.60 -11.17
C THR A 10 -2.61 5.52 -10.07
N LEU A 11 -2.53 4.36 -9.42
CA LEU A 11 -1.49 4.13 -8.42
C LEU A 11 -0.13 4.00 -9.12
N THR A 12 0.87 4.67 -8.57
CA THR A 12 2.28 4.60 -9.01
C THR A 12 3.16 3.95 -7.95
N VAL A 13 2.80 4.09 -6.67
CA VAL A 13 3.50 3.42 -5.57
C VAL A 13 2.51 2.83 -4.59
N VAL A 14 2.80 1.60 -4.16
CA VAL A 14 2.21 0.99 -2.96
C VAL A 14 3.35 0.67 -2.01
N LYS A 15 3.36 1.28 -0.84
CA LYS A 15 4.38 1.06 0.18
C LYS A 15 3.75 0.84 1.53
N GLY A 16 4.49 0.32 2.48
CA GLY A 16 3.94 0.05 3.79
C GLY A 16 4.91 -0.70 4.67
N TYR A 17 4.35 -1.25 5.74
CA TYR A 17 5.09 -2.07 6.69
C TYR A 17 4.34 -3.37 6.92
N TYR A 18 5.09 -4.45 7.09
CA TYR A 18 4.56 -5.73 7.52
C TYR A 18 5.34 -6.25 8.71
N GLY A 19 4.74 -7.15 9.46
CA GLY A 19 5.37 -7.78 10.62
C GLY A 19 4.35 -8.45 11.52
N PRO A 20 4.79 -8.99 12.66
CA PRO A 20 3.94 -9.77 13.53
C PRO A 20 2.88 -8.87 14.18
N LEU A 21 1.63 -9.33 14.16
CA LEU A 21 0.58 -8.76 14.99
C LEU A 21 0.45 -9.60 16.25
N GLY A 22 0.85 -9.05 17.40
CA GLY A 22 0.81 -9.79 18.67
C GLY A 22 1.99 -10.76 18.85
N ASN A 23 1.76 -11.82 19.64
CA ASN A 23 2.80 -12.77 20.05
C ASN A 23 2.76 -14.09 19.25
N ASP A 24 1.79 -14.20 18.34
CA ASP A 24 1.45 -15.39 17.56
C ASP A 24 2.36 -15.58 16.34
N GLY A 25 3.25 -14.61 16.05
CA GLY A 25 4.33 -14.75 15.07
C GLY A 25 3.88 -14.78 13.61
N ILE A 26 2.60 -14.49 13.34
CA ILE A 26 2.07 -14.39 11.98
C ILE A 26 2.28 -12.96 11.49
N ASP A 27 3.04 -12.83 10.40
CA ASP A 27 3.22 -11.54 9.73
C ASP A 27 1.95 -11.11 9.01
N VAL A 28 1.53 -9.88 9.27
CA VAL A 28 0.43 -9.21 8.58
C VAL A 28 0.90 -7.89 8.00
N VAL A 29 0.12 -7.31 7.09
CA VAL A 29 0.33 -5.93 6.64
C VAL A 29 -0.10 -5.00 7.77
N LEU A 30 0.88 -4.29 8.35
CA LEU A 30 0.69 -3.37 9.48
C LEU A 30 0.35 -1.96 9.02
N SER A 31 0.84 -1.54 7.85
CA SER A 31 0.37 -0.32 7.19
C SER A 31 0.43 -0.37 5.67
N LEU A 32 -0.41 0.44 5.03
CA LEU A 32 -0.39 0.72 3.60
C LEU A 32 -0.40 2.22 3.34
N THR A 33 0.38 2.65 2.37
CA THR A 33 0.38 3.99 1.80
C THR A 33 0.36 3.87 0.29
N PHE A 34 -0.54 4.60 -0.34
CA PHE A 34 -0.72 4.63 -1.78
C PHE A 34 -0.29 6.00 -2.32
N VAL A 35 0.39 6.02 -3.46
CA VAL A 35 0.77 7.25 -4.16
C VAL A 35 0.24 7.17 -5.58
N THR A 36 -0.35 8.26 -6.08
CA THR A 36 -0.88 8.35 -7.44
C THR A 36 0.10 9.01 -8.40
N ASP A 37 -0.21 8.97 -9.69
CA ASP A 37 0.51 9.67 -10.75
C ASP A 37 0.42 11.21 -10.64
N GLY A 38 -0.66 11.73 -10.05
CA GLY A 38 -0.79 13.14 -9.67
C GLY A 38 0.13 13.59 -8.52
N GLY A 39 0.76 12.64 -7.81
CA GLY A 39 1.61 12.89 -6.65
C GLY A 39 0.87 12.88 -5.31
N ASP A 40 -0.45 12.66 -5.31
CA ASP A 40 -1.23 12.55 -4.09
C ASP A 40 -0.85 11.30 -3.30
N THR A 41 -0.81 11.43 -1.98
CA THR A 41 -0.43 10.36 -1.05
C THR A 41 -1.59 10.07 -0.10
N TYR A 42 -2.02 8.80 -0.06
CA TYR A 42 -3.09 8.33 0.80
C TYR A 42 -2.55 7.34 1.84
N GLY A 43 -2.66 7.71 3.12
CA GLY A 43 -2.16 6.93 4.25
C GLY A 43 -1.20 7.72 5.13
N PRO A 44 -0.44 7.05 6.02
CA PRO A 44 -0.45 5.60 6.22
C PRO A 44 -1.76 5.12 6.84
N PHE A 45 -2.31 4.04 6.29
CA PHE A 45 -3.42 3.30 6.86
C PHE A 45 -2.86 2.20 7.75
N GLY A 46 -2.83 2.42 9.06
CA GLY A 46 -2.26 1.49 10.03
C GLY A 46 -1.01 2.03 10.72
N ARG A 47 -0.14 1.14 11.23
CA ARG A 47 1.05 1.50 12.00
C ARG A 47 2.32 1.24 11.19
N GLU A 48 3.12 2.28 11.00
CA GLU A 48 4.44 2.18 10.37
C GLU A 48 5.47 1.58 11.35
N SER A 49 5.41 0.27 11.52
CA SER A 49 6.34 -0.51 12.36
C SER A 49 6.59 -1.88 11.76
N GLY A 50 7.75 -2.48 12.04
CA GLY A 50 8.15 -3.74 11.44
C GLY A 50 9.04 -3.51 10.22
N THR A 51 8.91 -4.37 9.22
CA THR A 51 9.76 -4.34 8.02
C THR A 51 9.09 -3.50 6.93
N PRO A 52 9.75 -2.46 6.40
CA PRO A 52 9.20 -1.67 5.31
C PRO A 52 9.22 -2.43 3.99
N PHE A 53 8.22 -2.20 3.16
CA PHE A 53 8.19 -2.62 1.77
C PHE A 53 7.76 -1.46 0.86
N CYS A 54 8.20 -1.50 -0.39
CA CYS A 54 7.84 -0.51 -1.40
C CYS A 54 7.77 -1.16 -2.77
N PHE A 55 6.63 -1.02 -3.43
CA PHE A 55 6.38 -1.48 -4.78
C PHE A 55 6.13 -0.28 -5.69
N ASN A 56 7.02 -0.09 -6.67
CA ASN A 56 6.90 0.95 -7.69
C ASN A 56 6.30 0.34 -8.96
N ILE A 57 5.17 0.88 -9.39
CA ILE A 57 4.51 0.51 -10.64
C ILE A 57 5.28 1.20 -11.76
N ARG A 58 5.85 0.39 -12.67
CA ARG A 58 6.72 0.88 -13.74
C ARG A 58 5.92 1.76 -14.71
N ASN A 59 6.54 2.82 -15.21
CA ASN A 59 5.96 3.65 -16.27
C ASN A 59 5.52 2.79 -17.46
N GLY A 60 4.32 3.06 -17.98
CA GLY A 60 3.71 2.32 -19.08
C GLY A 60 3.07 0.98 -18.68
N VAL A 61 3.06 0.62 -17.39
CA VAL A 61 2.32 -0.53 -16.87
C VAL A 61 1.07 -0.03 -16.15
N HIS A 62 -0.09 -0.56 -16.53
CA HIS A 62 -1.33 -0.27 -15.83
C HIS A 62 -1.46 -1.06 -14.53
N PHE A 63 -1.88 -0.38 -13.47
CA PHE A 63 -2.29 -1.01 -12.22
C PHE A 63 -3.68 -1.63 -12.38
N TRP A 64 -3.79 -2.95 -12.25
CA TRP A 64 -5.05 -3.68 -12.47
C TRP A 64 -5.77 -4.11 -11.19
N GLY A 65 -5.08 -4.14 -10.05
CA GLY A 65 -5.69 -4.53 -8.78
C GLY A 65 -4.71 -5.19 -7.81
N PHE A 66 -5.28 -5.80 -6.78
CA PHE A 66 -4.56 -6.39 -5.66
C PHE A 66 -4.80 -7.91 -5.58
N HIS A 67 -3.84 -8.62 -5.02
CA HIS A 67 -3.95 -10.02 -4.63
C HIS A 67 -3.24 -10.22 -3.29
N GLY A 68 -3.73 -11.12 -2.45
CA GLY A 68 -3.16 -11.40 -1.13
C GLY A 68 -4.01 -12.37 -0.31
N TYR A 69 -3.65 -12.51 0.96
CA TYR A 69 -4.33 -13.33 1.96
C TYR A 69 -4.96 -12.43 3.04
N SER A 70 -6.10 -12.87 3.60
CA SER A 70 -6.84 -12.20 4.67
C SER A 70 -7.29 -13.19 5.73
#